data_AF-A0A943GLX4-F1
#
_entry.id   AF-A0A943GLX4-F1
#
_cell.length_a   1.000
_cell.length_b   1.000
_cell.length_c   1.000
_cell.angle_alpha   90.00
_cell.angle_beta   90.00
_cell.angle_gamma   90.00
#
_symmetry.space_group_name_H-M   'P 1'
#
loop_
_entity.id
_entity.type
_entity.pdbx_description
1 polymer ?
#
loop_
_entity_poly.entity_id
_entity_poly.type
_entity_poly.pdbx_seq_one_letter_code
_entity_poly.pdbx_strand_id
1 'polypeptide(L)'
;MEEFVGTKESAKKLYKKVRKNYRRWLYGNSIMSIFILICFAFFIRIYMEGGLSFDTVILSLGVCFIPIIASCISRAVAVSGGREVLMNRDSDKLVLYDDYFVMEYVPTLTETKDYALIRYVVYYSDIHKLESYHEKGFAKICCDYSIQKYQSENDLKPASIETRIGDAFIVYEYYNNFNKFMSKVCQRSKINIEKKSENH
;
A
#
# COMPACT_ATOMS: atom_id res chain seq x y z
N MET A 1 -28.36 0.12 -7.63
CA MET A 1 -26.96 -0.25 -7.93
C MET A 1 -26.14 1.03 -7.99
N GLU A 2 -25.09 1.13 -7.17
CA GLU A 2 -24.16 2.28 -7.24
C GLU A 2 -22.77 1.76 -7.59
N GLU A 3 -22.09 2.49 -8.48
CA GLU A 3 -20.78 2.12 -9.01
C GLU A 3 -19.75 3.20 -8.68
N PHE A 4 -18.54 2.76 -8.30
CA PHE A 4 -17.40 3.60 -8.00
C PHE A 4 -16.24 3.15 -8.87
N VAL A 5 -15.83 4.00 -9.81
CA VAL A 5 -14.81 3.67 -10.81
C VAL A 5 -13.46 4.24 -10.39
N GLY A 6 -12.42 3.42 -10.50
CA GLY A 6 -11.02 3.84 -10.38
C GLY A 6 -10.52 4.38 -11.70
N THR A 7 -9.87 5.54 -11.70
CA THR A 7 -9.25 6.11 -12.91
C THR A 7 -7.74 6.12 -12.76
N LYS A 8 -7.01 6.02 -13.89
CA LYS A 8 -5.55 6.16 -13.89
C LYS A 8 -5.10 7.49 -13.31
N GLU A 9 -5.89 8.56 -13.47
CA GLU A 9 -5.59 9.87 -12.90
C GLU A 9 -5.73 9.91 -11.38
N SER A 10 -6.82 9.35 -10.83
CA SER A 10 -7.03 9.29 -9.39
C SER A 10 -5.99 8.38 -8.71
N ALA A 11 -5.62 7.27 -9.36
CA ALA A 11 -4.52 6.42 -8.92
C ALA A 11 -3.17 7.17 -8.91
N LYS A 12 -2.88 7.97 -9.95
CA LYS A 12 -1.69 8.84 -10.00
C LYS A 12 -1.69 9.89 -8.89
N LYS A 13 -2.83 10.49 -8.59
CA LYS A 13 -2.96 11.48 -7.50
C LYS A 13 -2.70 10.84 -6.14
N LEU A 14 -3.30 9.68 -5.87
CA LEU A 14 -3.09 8.93 -4.63
C LEU A 14 -1.61 8.54 -4.48
N TYR A 15 -1.01 7.99 -5.53
CA TYR A 15 0.42 7.65 -5.53
C TYR A 15 1.31 8.86 -5.24
N LYS A 16 1.04 10.03 -5.85
CA LYS A 16 1.77 11.27 -5.55
C LYS A 16 1.61 11.69 -4.08
N LYS A 17 0.41 11.57 -3.50
CA LYS A 17 0.12 11.87 -2.08
C LYS A 17 0.94 10.97 -1.15
N VAL A 18 0.82 9.65 -1.31
CA VAL A 18 1.54 8.65 -0.51
C VAL A 18 3.05 8.82 -0.65
N ARG A 19 3.53 9.01 -1.89
CA ARG A 19 4.97 9.25 -2.15
C ARG A 19 5.47 10.55 -1.56
N LYS A 20 4.67 11.60 -1.45
CA LYS A 20 5.08 12.86 -0.79
C LYS A 20 5.31 12.64 0.70
N ASN A 21 4.43 11.89 1.36
CA ASN A 21 4.62 11.50 2.77
C ASN A 21 5.90 10.68 2.94
N TYR A 22 6.14 9.72 2.04
CA TYR A 22 7.38 8.95 2.05
C TYR A 22 8.64 9.79 1.76
N ARG A 23 8.57 10.76 0.84
CA ARG A 23 9.69 11.69 0.59
C ARG A 23 10.04 12.49 1.83
N ARG A 24 9.06 12.92 2.63
CA ARG A 24 9.30 13.62 3.90
C ARG A 24 10.10 12.75 4.87
N TRP A 25 9.76 11.47 4.97
CA TRP A 25 10.54 10.49 5.73
C TRP A 25 11.97 10.34 5.19
N LEU A 26 12.16 10.22 3.86
CA LEU A 26 13.46 10.18 3.20
C LEU A 26 14.31 11.44 3.47
N TYR A 27 13.70 12.63 3.45
CA TYR A 27 14.38 13.88 3.77
C TYR A 27 14.85 13.88 5.24
N GLY A 28 13.99 13.44 6.17
CA GLY A 28 14.36 13.29 7.57
C GLY A 28 15.57 12.35 7.74
N ASN A 29 15.55 11.21 7.07
CA ASN A 29 16.64 10.23 7.15
C ASN A 29 17.95 10.73 6.49
N SER A 30 17.83 11.50 5.40
CA SER A 30 18.98 12.13 4.73
C SER A 30 19.62 13.22 5.59
N ILE A 31 18.81 14.06 6.24
CA ILE A 31 19.29 15.09 7.17
C ILE A 31 20.01 14.43 8.36
N MET A 32 19.42 13.39 8.95
CA MET A 32 20.05 12.63 10.03
C MET A 32 21.42 12.05 9.59
N SER A 33 21.49 11.48 8.39
CA SER A 33 22.74 10.94 7.84
C SER A 33 23.83 12.03 7.66
N ILE A 34 23.44 13.23 7.23
CA ILE A 34 24.37 14.38 7.13
C ILE A 34 24.87 14.80 8.52
N PHE A 35 24.00 14.87 9.52
CA PHE A 35 24.41 15.20 10.90
C PHE A 35 25.37 14.15 11.47
N ILE A 36 25.14 12.86 11.23
CA ILE A 36 26.04 11.77 11.64
C ILE A 36 27.42 11.95 10.98
N LEU A 37 27.46 12.27 9.68
CA LEU A 37 28.72 12.56 8.97
C LEU A 37 29.46 13.78 9.54
N ILE A 38 28.75 14.85 9.91
CA ILE A 38 29.34 16.04 10.53
C ILE A 38 29.93 15.71 11.91
N CYS A 39 29.17 15.02 12.76
CA CYS A 39 29.65 14.56 14.07
C CYS A 39 30.89 13.65 13.93
N PHE A 40 30.91 12.80 12.91
CA PHE A 40 32.03 11.93 12.61
C PHE A 40 33.27 12.70 12.13
N ALA A 41 33.09 13.72 11.28
CA ALA A 41 34.19 14.61 10.88
C ALA A 41 34.79 15.37 12.07
N PHE A 42 33.95 15.81 13.01
CA PHE A 42 34.41 16.39 14.28
C PHE A 42 35.17 15.37 15.14
N PHE A 43 34.69 14.13 15.22
CA PHE A 43 35.37 13.06 15.95
C PHE A 43 36.76 12.74 15.35
N ILE A 44 36.88 12.66 14.01
CA ILE A 44 38.17 12.51 13.33
C ILE A 44 39.11 13.69 13.62
N ARG A 45 38.59 14.92 13.65
CA ARG A 45 39.40 16.09 13.96
C ARG A 45 39.94 16.04 15.39
N ILE A 46 39.10 15.66 16.36
CA ILE A 46 39.51 15.43 17.75
C ILE A 46 40.55 14.30 17.82
N TYR A 47 40.40 13.22 17.04
CA TYR A 47 41.38 12.14 16.93
C TYR A 47 42.76 12.61 16.43
N MET A 48 42.79 13.50 15.44
CA MET A 48 44.04 14.09 14.93
C MET A 48 44.72 15.00 15.97
N GLU A 49 43.94 15.57 16.89
CA GLU A 49 44.42 16.49 17.93
C GLU A 49 44.68 15.79 19.28
N GLY A 50 44.10 14.62 19.54
CA GLY A 50 44.20 13.87 20.80
C GLY A 50 44.14 12.36 20.58
N GLY A 51 45.28 11.69 20.68
CA GLY A 51 45.49 10.29 20.29
C GLY A 51 44.51 9.28 20.88
N LEU A 52 43.62 8.76 20.04
CA LEU A 52 42.80 7.57 20.28
C LEU A 52 43.38 6.36 19.52
N SER A 53 43.02 5.13 19.88
CA SER A 53 43.52 3.92 19.20
C SER A 53 42.85 3.66 17.85
N PHE A 54 43.62 3.13 16.88
CA PHE A 54 43.19 2.83 15.51
C PHE A 54 41.94 1.93 15.44
N ASP A 55 41.83 0.96 16.35
CA ASP A 55 40.69 0.03 16.42
C ASP A 55 39.36 0.75 16.69
N THR A 56 39.39 1.82 17.49
CA THR A 56 38.21 2.61 17.83
C THR A 56 37.71 3.44 16.65
N VAL A 57 38.63 3.85 15.76
CA VAL A 57 38.32 4.55 14.50
C VAL A 57 37.66 3.60 13.51
N ILE A 58 38.18 2.39 13.34
CA ILE A 58 37.57 1.39 12.45
C ILE A 58 36.16 1.03 12.93
N LEU A 59 35.98 0.84 14.24
CA LEU A 59 34.70 0.46 14.82
C LEU A 59 33.67 1.58 14.68
N SER A 60 34.07 2.84 14.86
CA SER A 60 33.21 4.01 14.60
C SER A 60 32.90 4.22 13.12
N LEU A 61 33.84 3.93 12.22
CA LEU A 61 33.62 3.90 10.76
C LEU A 61 32.53 2.90 10.38
N GLY A 62 32.61 1.67 10.91
CA GLY A 62 31.62 0.62 10.68
C GLY A 62 30.21 1.02 11.11
N VAL A 63 30.08 1.66 12.27
CA VAL A 63 28.78 2.13 12.81
C VAL A 63 28.18 3.24 11.95
N CYS A 64 28.99 4.11 11.35
CA CYS A 64 28.51 5.19 10.48
C CYS A 64 27.97 4.71 9.12
N PHE A 65 28.41 3.54 8.64
CA PHE A 65 27.89 2.98 7.39
C PHE A 65 26.50 2.37 7.54
N ILE A 66 26.13 1.89 8.74
CA ILE A 66 24.81 1.29 9.02
C ILE A 66 23.65 2.22 8.61
N PRO A 67 23.59 3.51 9.03
CA PRO A 67 22.50 4.41 8.63
C PRO A 67 22.51 4.77 7.14
N ILE A 68 23.70 4.79 6.50
CA ILE A 68 23.83 5.05 5.05
C ILE A 68 23.27 3.87 4.26
N ILE A 69 23.66 2.64 4.62
CA ILE A 69 23.16 1.41 4.00
C ILE A 69 21.64 1.30 4.23
N ALA A 70 21.17 1.57 5.44
CA ALA A 70 19.73 1.59 5.74
C ALA A 70 18.98 2.61 4.88
N SER A 71 19.54 3.81 4.66
CA SER A 71 18.96 4.84 3.79
C SER A 71 18.90 4.41 2.32
N CYS A 72 19.96 3.78 1.82
CA CYS A 72 20.02 3.24 0.46
C CYS A 72 19.01 2.10 0.24
N ILE A 73 18.93 1.14 1.16
CA ILE A 73 17.95 0.04 1.11
C ILE A 73 16.53 0.60 1.16
N SER A 74 16.27 1.56 2.05
CA SER A 74 14.96 2.20 2.15
C SER A 74 14.55 2.90 0.85
N ARG A 75 15.48 3.62 0.20
CA ARG A 75 15.25 4.21 -1.12
C ARG A 75 14.98 3.16 -2.20
N ALA A 76 15.71 2.04 -2.20
CA ALA A 76 15.50 0.95 -3.16
C ALA A 76 14.10 0.32 -2.99
N VAL A 77 13.70 0.02 -1.75
CA VAL A 77 12.37 -0.50 -1.40
C VAL A 77 11.26 0.49 -1.82
N ALA A 78 11.49 1.80 -1.66
CA ALA A 78 10.54 2.82 -2.06
C ALA A 78 10.35 2.96 -3.58
N VAL A 79 11.39 2.65 -4.34
CA VAL A 79 11.36 2.69 -5.81
C VAL A 79 10.76 1.39 -6.35
N SER A 80 10.96 0.25 -5.68
CA SER A 80 10.44 -1.06 -6.11
C SER A 80 8.98 -1.31 -5.71
N GLY A 81 8.45 -0.61 -4.71
CA GLY A 81 7.10 -0.85 -4.17
C GLY A 81 5.94 -0.35 -5.05
N GLY A 82 5.48 -1.18 -5.99
CA GLY A 82 4.06 -1.28 -6.33
C GLY A 82 3.45 -0.27 -7.30
N ARG A 83 4.27 0.57 -7.97
CA ARG A 83 3.79 1.55 -8.96
C ARG A 83 3.02 0.89 -10.12
N GLU A 84 3.39 -0.32 -10.52
CA GLU A 84 2.90 -0.94 -11.75
C GLU A 84 1.60 -1.73 -11.56
N VAL A 85 1.42 -2.38 -10.40
CA VAL A 85 0.24 -3.24 -10.18
C VAL A 85 -1.04 -2.42 -10.01
N LEU A 86 -0.98 -1.26 -9.35
CA LEU A 86 -2.16 -0.41 -9.12
C LEU A 86 -2.53 0.49 -10.30
N MET A 87 -1.63 0.70 -11.27
CA MET A 87 -1.83 1.64 -12.38
C MET A 87 -2.10 0.99 -13.74
N ASN A 88 -1.86 -0.32 -13.87
CA ASN A 88 -1.99 -1.01 -15.15
C ASN A 88 -3.38 -1.60 -15.41
N ARG A 89 -4.27 -1.67 -14.41
CA ARG A 89 -5.64 -2.18 -14.62
C ARG A 89 -6.47 -1.10 -15.33
N ASP A 90 -6.95 -1.42 -16.52
CA ASP A 90 -7.64 -0.46 -17.41
C ASP A 90 -9.08 -0.17 -16.97
N SER A 91 -9.74 -1.13 -16.35
CA SER A 91 -11.07 -0.97 -15.78
C SER A 91 -11.09 -1.61 -14.39
N ASP A 92 -11.14 -0.79 -13.36
CA ASP A 92 -11.31 -1.25 -11.98
C ASP A 92 -12.49 -0.52 -11.36
N LYS A 93 -13.49 -1.27 -10.90
CA LYS A 93 -14.74 -0.70 -10.38
C LYS A 93 -15.23 -1.47 -9.16
N LEU A 94 -15.81 -0.72 -8.23
CA LEU A 94 -16.56 -1.25 -7.10
C LEU A 94 -18.04 -1.08 -7.37
N VAL A 95 -18.80 -2.15 -7.20
CA VAL A 95 -20.25 -2.17 -7.40
C VAL A 95 -20.92 -2.56 -6.09
N LEU A 96 -21.84 -1.73 -5.63
CA LEU A 96 -22.62 -1.96 -4.42
C LEU A 96 -23.99 -2.58 -4.76
N TYR A 97 -24.21 -3.79 -4.28
CA TYR A 97 -25.50 -4.49 -4.24
C TYR A 97 -26.06 -4.45 -2.81
N ASP A 98 -27.28 -4.92 -2.59
CA ASP A 98 -27.96 -4.77 -1.30
C ASP A 98 -27.31 -5.62 -0.19
N ASP A 99 -26.91 -6.86 -0.51
CA ASP A 99 -26.33 -7.80 0.47
C ASP A 99 -24.82 -7.99 0.35
N TYR A 100 -24.23 -7.54 -0.76
CA TYR A 100 -22.80 -7.69 -1.04
C TYR A 100 -22.26 -6.51 -1.85
N PHE A 101 -20.95 -6.46 -1.99
CA PHE A 101 -20.29 -5.63 -2.99
C PHE A 101 -19.31 -6.45 -3.81
N VAL A 102 -18.99 -5.93 -4.99
CA VAL A 102 -18.06 -6.57 -5.92
C VAL A 102 -16.98 -5.58 -6.33
N MET A 103 -15.72 -6.02 -6.32
CA MET A 103 -14.64 -5.35 -7.04
C MET A 103 -14.39 -6.11 -8.34
N GLU A 104 -14.59 -5.45 -9.46
CA GLU A 104 -14.42 -6.03 -10.79
C GLU A 104 -13.25 -5.37 -11.50
N TYR A 105 -12.36 -6.17 -12.05
CA TYR A 105 -11.30 -5.65 -12.91
C TYR A 105 -10.93 -6.59 -14.04
N VAL A 106 -10.44 -5.99 -15.12
CA VAL A 106 -9.83 -6.70 -16.25
C VAL A 106 -8.36 -6.90 -15.91
N PRO A 107 -7.88 -8.16 -15.79
CA PRO A 107 -6.50 -8.43 -15.46
C PRO A 107 -5.57 -8.00 -16.59
N THR A 108 -4.37 -7.60 -16.21
CA THR A 108 -3.31 -7.26 -17.16
C THR A 108 -2.63 -8.52 -17.69
N LEU A 109 -1.99 -8.44 -18.86
CA LEU A 109 -1.23 -9.56 -19.44
C LEU A 109 -0.11 -10.08 -18.52
N THR A 110 0.36 -9.25 -17.59
CA THR A 110 1.34 -9.60 -16.56
C THR A 110 0.75 -10.37 -15.38
N GLU A 111 -0.57 -10.26 -15.13
CA GLU A 111 -1.27 -10.98 -14.06
C GLU A 111 -1.78 -12.33 -14.57
N THR A 112 -2.46 -12.36 -15.72
CA THR A 112 -2.93 -13.60 -16.36
C THR A 112 -3.38 -13.32 -17.80
N LYS A 113 -3.25 -14.31 -18.68
CA LYS A 113 -3.81 -14.27 -20.04
C LYS A 113 -5.07 -15.13 -20.20
N ASP A 114 -5.40 -15.91 -19.18
CA ASP A 114 -6.41 -16.97 -19.26
C ASP A 114 -7.83 -16.49 -18.91
N TYR A 115 -7.92 -15.29 -18.33
CA TYR A 115 -9.17 -14.72 -17.83
C TYR A 115 -9.35 -13.29 -18.34
N ALA A 116 -10.54 -12.99 -18.83
CA ALA A 116 -10.91 -11.65 -19.29
C ALA A 116 -11.43 -10.76 -18.14
N LEU A 117 -11.98 -11.36 -17.09
CA LEU A 117 -12.57 -10.62 -15.97
C LEU A 117 -12.37 -11.36 -14.65
N ILE A 118 -11.99 -10.61 -13.61
CA ILE A 118 -11.91 -11.11 -12.25
C ILE A 118 -12.83 -10.27 -11.36
N ARG A 119 -13.66 -10.96 -10.56
CA ARG A 119 -14.56 -10.37 -9.58
C ARG A 119 -14.21 -10.85 -8.18
N TYR A 120 -13.97 -9.91 -7.27
CA TYR A 120 -13.97 -10.19 -5.84
C TYR A 120 -15.34 -9.90 -5.28
N VAL A 121 -16.00 -10.89 -4.69
CA VAL A 121 -17.33 -10.77 -4.10
C VAL A 121 -17.20 -10.86 -2.58
N VAL A 122 -17.73 -9.84 -1.90
CA VAL A 122 -17.71 -9.71 -0.44
C VAL A 122 -19.12 -9.45 0.07
N TYR A 123 -19.65 -10.34 0.91
CA TYR A 123 -20.94 -10.14 1.57
C TYR A 123 -20.78 -9.26 2.80
N TYR A 124 -21.74 -8.37 3.07
CA TYR A 124 -21.65 -7.49 4.24
C TYR A 124 -21.73 -8.25 5.56
N SER A 125 -22.41 -9.41 5.57
CA SER A 125 -22.49 -10.33 6.72
C SER A 125 -21.14 -10.92 7.11
N ASP A 126 -20.23 -11.06 6.14
CA ASP A 126 -18.96 -11.75 6.31
C ASP A 126 -17.84 -10.78 6.68
N ILE A 127 -18.15 -9.47 6.73
CA ILE A 127 -17.22 -8.47 7.22
C ILE A 127 -17.16 -8.58 8.73
N HIS A 128 -15.94 -8.68 9.28
CA HIS A 128 -15.72 -8.75 10.72
C HIS A 128 -14.97 -7.53 11.25
N LYS A 129 -14.19 -6.86 10.39
CA LYS A 129 -13.43 -5.67 10.78
C LYS A 129 -13.19 -4.73 9.61
N LEU A 130 -13.22 -3.42 9.89
CA LEU A 130 -12.87 -2.35 8.94
C LEU A 130 -11.78 -1.47 9.55
N GLU A 131 -10.63 -1.36 8.86
CA GLU A 131 -9.51 -0.50 9.29
C GLU A 131 -9.18 0.51 8.19
N SER A 132 -9.07 1.79 8.54
CA SER A 132 -8.63 2.85 7.64
C SER A 132 -7.16 3.20 7.87
N TYR A 133 -6.36 3.08 6.81
CA TYR A 133 -4.97 3.53 6.76
C TYR A 133 -4.87 4.77 5.87
N HIS A 134 -5.55 5.84 6.25
CA HIS A 134 -5.67 7.07 5.45
C HIS A 134 -4.32 7.69 5.04
N GLU A 135 -3.28 7.53 5.86
CA GLU A 135 -1.93 8.01 5.54
C GLU A 135 -1.26 7.21 4.41
N LYS A 136 -1.58 5.91 4.34
CA LYS A 136 -1.12 4.97 3.31
C LYS A 136 -2.06 4.92 2.10
N GLY A 137 -3.26 5.51 2.21
CA GLY A 137 -4.20 5.65 1.10
C GLY A 137 -5.01 4.39 0.79
N PHE A 138 -5.29 3.56 1.79
CA PHE A 138 -6.16 2.38 1.63
C PHE A 138 -6.97 2.10 2.89
N ALA A 139 -8.04 1.31 2.73
CA ALA A 139 -8.77 0.66 3.81
C ALA A 139 -8.61 -0.86 3.69
N LYS A 140 -8.57 -1.52 4.84
CA LYS A 140 -8.50 -2.96 4.99
C LYS A 140 -9.86 -3.46 5.49
N ILE A 141 -10.46 -4.37 4.74
CA ILE A 141 -11.72 -5.03 5.06
C ILE A 141 -11.37 -6.46 5.42
N CYS A 142 -11.45 -6.82 6.70
CA CYS A 142 -11.23 -8.20 7.13
C CYS A 142 -12.55 -8.95 6.98
N CYS A 143 -12.59 -9.90 6.04
CA CYS A 143 -13.78 -10.61 5.66
C CYS A 143 -13.44 -11.92 4.95
N ASP A 144 -14.43 -12.80 4.88
CA ASP A 144 -14.41 -13.88 3.89
C ASP A 144 -14.83 -13.31 2.53
N TYR A 145 -14.15 -13.74 1.47
CA TYR A 145 -14.46 -13.27 0.12
C TYR A 145 -14.20 -14.34 -0.92
N SER A 146 -14.92 -14.25 -2.04
CA SER A 146 -14.72 -15.14 -3.19
C SER A 146 -14.11 -14.40 -4.37
N ILE A 147 -13.19 -15.08 -5.06
CA ILE A 147 -12.54 -14.64 -6.28
C ILE A 147 -13.14 -15.45 -7.42
N GLN A 148 -13.92 -14.81 -8.26
CA GLN A 148 -14.58 -15.41 -9.41
C GLN A 148 -13.85 -14.97 -10.67
N LYS A 149 -13.35 -15.93 -11.46
CA LYS A 149 -12.60 -15.67 -12.69
C LYS A 149 -13.41 -16.12 -13.90
N TYR A 150 -13.52 -15.27 -14.90
CA TYR A 150 -14.32 -15.48 -16.11
C TYR A 150 -13.41 -15.51 -17.34
N GLN A 151 -13.67 -16.44 -18.28
CA GLN A 151 -12.91 -16.54 -19.52
C GLN A 151 -13.29 -15.44 -20.51
N SER A 152 -14.56 -15.02 -20.49
CA SER A 152 -15.09 -13.88 -21.25
C SER A 152 -15.90 -12.95 -20.35
N GLU A 153 -15.93 -11.65 -20.66
CA GLU A 153 -16.75 -10.65 -19.94
C GLU A 153 -18.26 -10.96 -20.02
N ASN A 154 -18.69 -11.67 -21.07
CA ASN A 154 -20.09 -12.01 -21.31
C ASN A 154 -20.52 -13.33 -20.66
N ASP A 155 -19.60 -14.03 -19.99
CA ASP A 155 -19.90 -15.31 -19.37
C ASP A 155 -20.85 -15.13 -18.17
N LEU A 156 -21.94 -15.91 -18.18
CA LEU A 156 -22.93 -15.89 -17.10
C LEU A 156 -22.43 -16.59 -15.83
N LYS A 157 -21.41 -17.45 -15.94
CA LYS A 157 -20.85 -18.23 -14.83
C LYS A 157 -19.32 -18.15 -14.84
N PRO A 158 -18.68 -18.07 -13.66
CA PRO A 158 -17.24 -18.07 -13.58
C PRO A 158 -16.66 -19.44 -13.97
N ALA A 159 -15.52 -19.41 -14.65
CA ALA A 159 -14.74 -20.60 -14.98
C ALA A 159 -14.04 -21.19 -13.74
N SER A 160 -13.73 -20.35 -12.75
CA SER A 160 -13.19 -20.78 -11.46
C SER A 160 -13.66 -19.87 -10.32
N ILE A 161 -13.89 -20.47 -9.15
CA ILE A 161 -14.20 -19.77 -7.91
C ILE A 161 -13.18 -20.19 -6.86
N GLU A 162 -12.51 -19.23 -6.25
CA GLU A 162 -11.65 -19.44 -5.09
C GLU A 162 -12.25 -18.71 -3.89
N THR A 163 -12.30 -19.34 -2.72
CA THR A 163 -12.75 -18.69 -1.48
C THR A 163 -11.56 -18.42 -0.58
N ARG A 164 -11.49 -17.21 -0.05
CA ARG A 164 -10.51 -16.77 0.94
C ARG A 164 -11.23 -16.57 2.26
N ILE A 165 -10.73 -17.21 3.31
CA ILE A 165 -11.32 -17.21 4.65
C ILE A 165 -10.37 -16.48 5.59
N GLY A 166 -10.89 -15.53 6.37
CA GLY A 166 -10.14 -14.76 7.37
C GLY A 166 -9.06 -13.85 6.79
N ASP A 167 -9.10 -13.58 5.48
CA ASP A 167 -8.10 -12.76 4.80
C ASP A 167 -8.54 -11.29 4.73
N ALA A 168 -7.62 -10.42 4.35
CA ALA A 168 -7.82 -9.00 4.29
C ALA A 168 -8.03 -8.52 2.85
N PHE A 169 -9.23 -8.05 2.55
CA PHE A 169 -9.54 -7.38 1.30
C PHE A 169 -9.11 -5.90 1.37
N ILE A 170 -8.13 -5.51 0.54
CA ILE A 170 -7.57 -4.15 0.53
C ILE A 170 -8.26 -3.31 -0.55
N VAL A 171 -8.83 -2.17 -0.15
CA VAL A 171 -9.44 -1.19 -1.05
C VAL A 171 -8.69 0.13 -0.99
N TYR A 172 -8.16 0.59 -2.11
CA TYR A 172 -7.38 1.82 -2.19
C TYR A 172 -8.27 3.06 -2.35
N GLU A 173 -7.80 4.21 -1.87
CA GLU A 173 -8.54 5.49 -1.90
C GLU A 173 -8.61 6.15 -3.29
N TYR A 174 -8.25 5.45 -4.38
CA TYR A 174 -8.28 6.03 -5.73
C TYR A 174 -9.64 5.95 -6.41
N TYR A 175 -10.61 5.23 -5.86
CA TYR A 175 -11.97 5.22 -6.39
C TYR A 175 -12.63 6.59 -6.21
N ASN A 176 -13.36 7.04 -7.23
CA ASN A 176 -14.17 8.25 -7.12
C ASN A 176 -15.15 8.09 -5.95
N ASN A 177 -15.28 9.12 -5.10
CA ASN A 177 -16.16 9.08 -3.91
C ASN A 177 -15.89 7.92 -2.94
N PHE A 178 -14.63 7.51 -2.76
CA PHE A 178 -14.22 6.45 -1.82
C PHE A 178 -14.86 6.57 -0.42
N ASN A 179 -14.95 7.79 0.14
CA ASN A 179 -15.57 8.01 1.45
C ASN A 179 -17.06 7.60 1.48
N LYS A 180 -17.79 7.84 0.38
CA LYS A 180 -19.19 7.42 0.23
C LYS A 180 -19.30 5.90 0.10
N PHE A 181 -18.37 5.26 -0.61
CA PHE A 181 -18.28 3.80 -0.67
C PHE A 181 -18.10 3.22 0.74
N MET A 182 -17.06 3.66 1.47
CA MET A 182 -16.78 3.14 2.81
C MET A 182 -17.90 3.42 3.80
N SER A 183 -18.56 4.58 3.75
CA SER A 183 -19.71 4.87 4.62
C SER A 183 -20.86 3.89 4.39
N LYS A 184 -21.10 3.50 3.14
CA LYS A 184 -22.14 2.53 2.79
C LYS A 184 -21.77 1.11 3.21
N VAL A 185 -20.50 0.73 3.06
CA VAL A 185 -20.00 -0.55 3.58
C VAL A 185 -20.23 -0.60 5.09
N CYS A 186 -19.84 0.43 5.85
CA CYS A 186 -20.07 0.50 7.30
C CYS A 186 -21.56 0.40 7.65
N GLN A 187 -22.42 1.14 6.94
CA GLN A 187 -23.86 1.13 7.17
C GLN A 187 -24.47 -0.26 6.95
N ARG A 188 -24.07 -0.94 5.87
CA ARG A 188 -24.64 -2.23 5.48
C ARG A 188 -24.08 -3.40 6.28
N SER A 189 -22.80 -3.36 6.67
CA SER A 189 -22.20 -4.37 7.53
C SER A 189 -22.46 -4.14 9.03
N LYS A 190 -22.96 -2.96 9.40
CA LYS A 190 -23.14 -2.52 10.80
C LYS A 190 -21.82 -2.51 11.59
N ILE A 191 -20.69 -2.33 10.90
CA ILE A 191 -19.36 -2.26 11.50
C ILE A 191 -18.81 -0.85 11.35
N ASN A 192 -18.24 -0.34 12.44
CA ASN A 192 -17.57 0.95 12.43
C ASN A 192 -16.13 0.82 11.91
N ILE A 193 -15.67 1.83 11.18
CA ILE A 193 -14.29 1.89 10.68
C ILE A 193 -13.34 2.40 11.75
N GLU A 194 -12.32 1.59 12.09
CA GLU A 194 -11.25 1.98 12.99
C GLU A 194 -10.19 2.79 12.23
N LYS A 195 -9.85 3.99 12.70
CA LYS A 195 -8.71 4.73 12.14
C LYS A 195 -7.42 4.18 12.74
N LYS A 196 -6.55 3.64 11.89
CA LYS A 196 -5.19 3.22 12.26
C LYS A 196 -4.20 4.28 11.80
N SER A 197 -3.61 4.98 12.76
CA SER A 197 -2.31 5.63 12.57
C SER A 197 -1.25 4.68 13.08
N GLU A 198 -0.30 4.26 12.24
CA GLU A 198 0.91 3.62 12.77
C GLU A 198 1.69 4.72 13.50
N ASN A 199 1.92 4.52 14.80
CA ASN A 199 3.02 5.19 15.47
C ASN A 199 4.30 4.70 14.77
N HIS A 200 4.95 5.62 14.06
CA HIS A 200 6.25 5.42 13.41
C HIS A 200 7.33 5.00 14.42
#